data_AF-E6N5S0-F1
#
_entry.id   AF-E6N5S0-F1
#
_cell.length_a   1.000
_cell.length_b   1.000
_cell.length_c   1.000
_cell.angle_alpha   90.00
_cell.angle_beta   90.00
_cell.angle_gamma   90.00
#
_symmetry.space_group_name_H-M   'P 1'
#
loop_
_entity.id
_entity.type
_entity.pdbx_description
1 polymer ?
#
loop_
_entity_poly.entity_id
_entity_poly.type
_entity_poly.pdbx_seq_one_letter_code
_entity_poly.pdbx_strand_id
1 'polypeptide(L)'
;MNLKNIIERIGLALSFAGLALLFQPFMDKLLLYGFIIMSIGGFMYVYTTYIPDEANGKTMAKWLVVLVGTVVFFVALSIYLVPILVV
;
A
#
# COMPACT_ATOMS: atom_id res chain seq x y z
N MET A 1 24.02 -4.81 3.99
CA MET A 1 22.59 -4.50 4.24
C MET A 1 21.81 -5.03 3.06
N ASN A 2 20.89 -5.98 3.27
CA ASN A 2 20.14 -6.59 2.16
C ASN A 2 19.19 -5.57 1.52
N LEU A 3 19.05 -5.62 0.18
CA LEU A 3 18.19 -4.71 -0.59
C LEU A 3 16.74 -4.70 -0.08
N LYS A 4 16.25 -5.88 0.34
CA LYS A 4 14.95 -6.06 0.99
C LYS A 4 14.76 -5.14 2.21
N ASN A 5 15.73 -5.13 3.13
CA ASN A 5 15.67 -4.30 4.33
C ASN A 5 15.67 -2.80 4.00
N ILE A 6 16.33 -2.39 2.92
CA ILE A 6 16.34 -0.99 2.49
C ILE A 6 14.94 -0.61 1.98
N ILE A 7 14.33 -1.44 1.14
CA ILE A 7 13.01 -1.19 0.58
C ILE A 7 11.93 -1.23 1.67
N GLU A 8 12.00 -2.16 2.63
CA GLU A 8 11.07 -2.19 3.79
C GLU A 8 11.15 -0.90 4.60
N ARG A 9 12.36 -0.42 4.88
CA ARG A 9 12.58 0.79 5.68
C ARG A 9 12.09 2.04 4.96
N ILE A 10 12.29 2.09 3.64
CA ILE A 10 11.74 3.15 2.79
C ILE A 10 10.21 3.10 2.77
N GLY A 11 9.61 1.92 2.57
CA GLY A 11 8.16 1.74 2.59
C GLY A 11 7.53 2.16 3.91
N LEU A 12 8.14 1.79 5.04
CA LEU A 12 7.73 2.24 6.37
C LEU A 12 7.85 3.76 6.51
N ALA A 13 8.98 4.35 6.11
CA ALA A 13 9.18 5.80 6.18
C ALA A 13 8.15 6.57 5.34
N LEU A 14 7.84 6.11 4.13
CA LEU A 14 6.76 6.68 3.31
C LEU A 14 5.39 6.53 3.98
N SER A 15 5.10 5.39 4.60
CA SER A 15 3.84 5.17 5.31
C SER A 15 3.64 6.19 6.43
N PHE A 16 4.66 6.38 7.26
CA PHE A 16 4.64 7.35 8.35
C PHE A 16 4.59 8.80 7.85
N ALA A 17 5.30 9.12 6.77
CA ALA A 17 5.22 10.44 6.15
C ALA A 17 3.82 10.75 5.62
N GLY A 18 3.19 9.79 4.93
CA GLY A 18 1.81 9.93 4.44
C GLY A 18 0.80 10.04 5.58
N LEU A 19 0.99 9.27 6.65
CA LEU A 19 0.17 9.35 7.86
C LEU A 19 0.30 10.72 8.53
N ALA A 20 1.51 11.27 8.65
CA ALA A 20 1.73 12.61 9.18
C ALA A 20 1.03 13.68 8.33
N LEU A 21 1.04 13.54 7.00
CA LEU A 21 0.33 14.43 6.08
C LEU A 21 -1.20 14.34 6.20
N LEU A 22 -1.75 13.15 6.47
CA LEU A 22 -3.19 12.96 6.72
C LEU A 22 -3.68 13.74 7.95
N PHE A 23 -2.86 13.83 8.99
CA PHE A 23 -3.22 14.53 10.23
C PHE A 23 -2.93 16.04 10.20
N GLN A 24 -2.46 16.58 9.08
CA GLN A 24 -2.20 18.01 8.94
C GLN A 24 -3.45 18.77 8.43
N PRO A 25 -4.01 19.71 9.21
CA PRO A 25 -5.27 20.39 8.88
C PRO A 25 -5.06 21.61 7.96
N PHE A 26 -4.17 21.52 6.96
CA PHE A 26 -3.80 22.68 6.14
C PHE A 26 -4.61 22.79 4.83
N MET A 27 -4.87 21.67 4.14
CA MET A 27 -5.61 21.66 2.87
C MET A 27 -6.20 20.27 2.58
N ASP A 28 -7.41 20.22 2.00
CA ASP A 28 -8.07 18.97 1.58
C ASP A 28 -7.23 18.15 0.56
N LYS A 29 -6.44 18.84 -0.27
CA LYS A 29 -5.51 18.18 -1.19
C LYS A 29 -4.40 17.43 -0.45
N LEU A 30 -4.01 17.91 0.73
CA LEU A 30 -2.96 17.29 1.55
C LEU A 30 -3.43 15.95 2.14
N LEU A 31 -4.72 15.85 2.49
CA LEU A 31 -5.36 14.58 2.86
C LEU A 31 -5.25 13.55 1.72
N LEU A 32 -5.57 13.96 0.48
CA LEU A 32 -5.48 13.06 -0.68
C LEU A 32 -4.04 12.61 -0.93
N TYR A 33 -3.08 13.53 -0.95
CA TYR A 33 -1.67 13.18 -1.17
C TYR A 33 -1.08 12.36 -0.02
N GLY A 34 -1.43 12.68 1.22
CA GLY A 34 -1.05 11.91 2.41
C GLY A 34 -1.59 10.49 2.35
N PHE A 35 -2.85 10.31 1.97
CA PHE A 35 -3.46 8.99 1.76
C PHE A 35 -2.72 8.18 0.69
N ILE A 36 -2.39 8.80 -0.45
CA ILE A 36 -1.67 8.13 -1.55
C ILE A 36 -0.27 7.71 -1.10
N ILE A 37 0.50 8.61 -0.48
CA ILE A 37 1.86 8.35 0.00
C ILE A 37 1.84 7.24 1.06
N MET A 38 0.90 7.31 2.00
CA MET A 38 0.72 6.29 3.03
C MET A 38 0.43 4.93 2.42
N SER A 39 -0.49 4.88 1.45
CA SER A 39 -0.88 3.65 0.78
C SER A 39 0.29 3.04 0.01
N ILE A 40 1.03 3.85 -0.77
CA ILE A 40 2.21 3.39 -1.52
C ILE A 40 3.28 2.83 -0.57
N GLY A 41 3.58 3.53 0.52
CA GLY A 41 4.52 3.06 1.52
C GLY A 41 4.07 1.75 2.17
N GLY A 42 2.80 1.66 2.53
CA GLY A 42 2.21 0.48 3.16
C GLY A 42 2.25 -0.72 2.23
N PHE A 43 1.90 -0.51 0.95
CA PHE A 43 2.00 -1.55 -0.08
C PHE A 43 3.43 -2.01 -0.28
N MET A 44 4.40 -1.08 -0.36
CA MET A 44 5.81 -1.42 -0.53
C MET A 44 6.34 -2.25 0.64
N TYR A 45 5.99 -1.89 1.87
CA TYR A 45 6.35 -2.63 3.08
C TYR A 45 5.72 -4.03 3.10
N VAL A 46 4.40 -4.12 2.97
CA VAL A 46 3.67 -5.40 2.93
C VAL A 46 4.22 -6.30 1.83
N TYR A 47 4.43 -5.76 0.64
CA TYR A 47 4.95 -6.52 -0.51
C TYR A 47 6.34 -7.08 -0.25
N THR A 48 7.24 -6.28 0.32
CA THR A 48 8.60 -6.75 0.62
C THR A 48 8.65 -7.79 1.73
N THR A 49 7.78 -7.70 2.73
CA THR A 49 7.68 -8.71 3.79
C THR A 49 7.21 -10.08 3.26
N TYR A 50 6.29 -10.10 2.28
CA TYR A 50 5.79 -11.34 1.70
C TYR A 50 6.65 -11.94 0.59
N ILE A 51 7.69 -11.23 0.12
CA ILE A 51 8.65 -11.77 -0.85
C ILE A 51 9.59 -12.77 -0.15
N PRO A 52 9.59 -14.05 -0.56
CA PRO A 52 10.59 -15.01 -0.09
C PRO A 52 12.00 -14.55 -0.49
N ASP A 53 12.97 -14.75 0.40
CA ASP A 53 14.36 -14.30 0.14
C ASP A 53 15.02 -15.01 -1.05
N GLU A 54 14.48 -16.16 -1.46
CA GLU A 54 14.91 -16.96 -2.63
C GLU A 54 13.95 -16.85 -3.83
N ALA A 55 13.09 -15.83 -3.87
CA ALA A 55 12.08 -15.71 -4.91
C ALA A 55 12.70 -15.47 -6.29
N ASN A 56 12.57 -16.46 -7.18
CA ASN A 56 12.76 -16.27 -8.61
C ASN A 56 11.77 -15.23 -9.16
N GLY A 57 12.15 -14.50 -10.22
CA GLY A 57 11.33 -13.41 -10.79
C GLY A 57 9.89 -13.82 -11.15
N LYS A 58 9.64 -15.09 -11.49
CA LYS A 58 8.30 -15.63 -11.73
C LYS A 58 7.45 -15.75 -10.45
N THR A 59 8.07 -16.11 -9.34
CA THR A 59 7.42 -16.16 -8.02
C THR A 59 7.09 -14.75 -7.53
N MET A 60 8.01 -13.81 -7.75
CA MET A 60 7.80 -12.39 -7.45
C MET A 60 6.61 -11.82 -8.23
N ALA A 61 6.53 -12.08 -9.55
CA ALA A 61 5.39 -11.63 -10.37
C ALA A 61 4.04 -12.21 -9.91
N LYS A 62 4.00 -13.49 -9.52
CA LYS A 62 2.76 -14.11 -8.98
C LYS A 62 2.31 -13.41 -7.69
N TRP A 63 3.24 -13.15 -6.78
CA TRP A 63 2.93 -12.43 -5.54
C TRP A 63 2.43 -11.01 -5.83
N LEU A 64 3.03 -10.32 -6.79
CA LEU A 64 2.60 -8.99 -7.23
C LEU A 64 1.16 -9.00 -7.75
N VAL A 65 0.81 -9.99 -8.58
CA VAL A 65 -0.55 -10.17 -9.11
C VAL A 65 -1.54 -10.49 -8.00
N VAL A 66 -1.20 -11.37 -7.05
CA VAL A 66 -2.11 -11.72 -5.94
C VAL A 66 -2.37 -10.52 -5.05
N LEU A 67 -1.33 -9.74 -4.71
CA LEU A 67 -1.47 -8.56 -3.86
C LEU A 67 -2.28 -7.46 -4.55
N VAL A 68 -1.91 -7.09 -5.78
CA VAL A 68 -2.66 -6.09 -6.56
C VAL A 68 -4.10 -6.57 -6.80
N GLY A 69 -4.29 -7.84 -7.12
CA GLY A 69 -5.61 -8.44 -7.32
C GLY A 69 -6.46 -8.38 -6.05
N THR A 70 -5.88 -8.63 -4.89
CA THR A 70 -6.59 -8.52 -3.60
C THR A 70 -7.03 -7.09 -3.33
N VAL A 71 -6.16 -6.11 -3.58
CA VAL A 71 -6.48 -4.67 -3.41
C VAL A 71 -7.60 -4.25 -4.34
N VAL A 72 -7.47 -4.55 -5.63
CA VAL A 72 -8.48 -4.22 -6.64
C VAL A 72 -9.81 -4.90 -6.31
N PHE A 73 -9.78 -6.15 -5.85
CA PHE A 73 -10.97 -6.87 -5.41
C PHE A 73 -11.67 -6.15 -4.25
N PHE A 74 -10.95 -5.76 -3.20
CA PHE A 74 -11.55 -5.04 -2.07
C PHE A 74 -12.04 -3.64 -2.45
N VAL A 75 -11.37 -2.95 -3.38
CA VAL A 75 -11.83 -1.66 -3.91
C VAL A 75 -13.11 -1.82 -4.72
N ALA A 76 -13.18 -2.81 -5.62
CA ALA A 76 -14.40 -3.08 -6.37
C ALA A 76 -15.55 -3.50 -5.45
N LEU A 77 -15.24 -4.33 -4.44
CA LEU A 77 -16.19 -4.76 -3.43
C LEU A 77 -16.72 -3.57 -2.62
N SER A 78 -15.86 -2.63 -2.21
CA SER A 78 -16.29 -1.45 -1.46
C SER A 78 -17.17 -0.53 -2.30
N ILE A 79 -16.82 -0.30 -3.58
CA ILE A 79 -17.66 0.48 -4.50
C ILE A 79 -19.06 -0.14 -4.63
N TYR A 80 -19.16 -1.47 -4.65
CA TYR A 80 -20.44 -2.18 -4.74
C TYR A 80 -21.22 -2.20 -3.41
N LEU A 81 -20.54 -2.39 -2.27
CA LEU A 81 -21.17 -2.52 -0.95
C LEU A 81 -21.58 -1.17 -0.34
N VAL A 82 -20.82 -0.09 -0.55
CA VAL A 82 -21.12 1.23 0.00
C VAL A 82 -22.55 1.70 -0.30
N PRO A 83 -23.05 1.67 -1.55
CA PRO A 83 -24.43 2.08 -1.83
C PRO A 83 -25.50 1.16 -1.22
N ILE A 84 -25.16 -0.05 -0.80
CA ILE A 84 -26.09 -0.97 -0.10
C ILE A 84 -26.10 -0.70 1.41
N LEU A 85 -24.96 -0.29 1.98
CA LEU A 85 -24.79 -0.13 3.42
C LEU A 85 -25.08 1.29 3.93
N VAL A 86 -25.00 2.29 3.05
CA VAL A 86 -25.16 3.72 3.39
C VAL A 86 -26.55 4.26 2.97
N VAL A 87 -27.32 3.48 2.22
CA VAL A 87 -28.73 3.74 1.89
C VAL A 87 -29.62 2.95 2.83
#